data_AF-A0A0Q9A2S1-F1
#
_entry.id   AF-A0A0Q9A2S1-F1
#
_cell.length_a   1.000
_cell.length_b   1.000
_cell.length_c   1.000
_cell.angle_alpha   90.00
_cell.angle_beta   90.00
_cell.angle_gamma   90.00
#
_symmetry.space_group_name_H-M   'P 1'
#
loop_
_entity.id
_entity.type
_entity.pdbx_description
1 polymer ?
#
loop_
_entity_poly.entity_id
_entity_poly.type
_entity_poly.pdbx_seq_one_letter_code
_entity_poly.pdbx_strand_id
1 'polypeptide(L)'
;MTAATQSREVSSAVQSDTAGKELEKLVSDHGVTTIADVVVSKIAGIATREVDGVHDLGGQAARVVGKLRETLPGSTSLTQGVSVEVGERQAAVDIGIVAEYGVAIHDLAEGIRNNVISAVENMTGLEVTEVNITVHDVHFAEDEDGAAITADAQPRVQ
;
A
#
# COMPACT_ATOMS: atom_id res chain seq x y z
N MET A 1 32.09 -46.31 13.39
CA MET A 1 31.69 -45.04 14.03
C MET A 1 31.42 -44.08 12.88
N THR A 2 30.29 -44.10 12.15
CA THR A 2 28.86 -43.94 12.56
C THR A 2 28.70 -42.64 13.36
N ALA A 3 27.90 -41.62 13.03
CA ALA A 3 26.67 -41.49 12.23
C ALA A 3 26.58 -40.05 11.64
N ALA A 4 26.07 -39.88 10.42
CA ALA A 4 24.74 -39.32 10.07
C ALA A 4 24.37 -37.96 10.70
N THR A 5 24.16 -36.95 9.84
CA THR A 5 23.26 -35.83 10.11
C THR A 5 22.58 -35.46 8.79
N GLN A 6 21.39 -36.00 8.61
CA GLN A 6 20.40 -35.66 7.60
C GLN A 6 19.25 -35.02 8.38
N SER A 7 18.99 -33.74 8.19
CA SER A 7 17.79 -33.06 8.71
C SER A 7 17.66 -31.68 8.07
N ARG A 8 17.05 -31.64 6.88
CA ARG A 8 16.59 -30.38 6.27
C ARG A 8 15.48 -30.62 5.25
N GLU A 9 14.43 -31.34 5.62
CA GLU A 9 13.34 -31.68 4.67
C GLU A 9 11.91 -31.51 5.23
N VAL A 10 11.71 -31.03 6.46
CA VAL A 10 10.36 -31.05 7.09
C VAL A 10 9.53 -29.76 6.87
N SER A 11 10.07 -28.70 6.27
CA SER A 11 9.36 -27.40 6.24
C SER A 11 8.34 -27.21 5.12
N SER A 12 8.32 -28.07 4.09
CA SER A 12 7.52 -27.83 2.87
C SER A 12 6.08 -28.38 2.93
N ALA A 13 5.76 -29.28 3.87
CA ALA A 13 4.50 -30.03 3.83
C ALA A 13 3.32 -29.34 4.55
N VAL A 14 3.57 -28.30 5.35
CA VAL A 14 2.53 -27.62 6.15
C VAL A 14 1.91 -26.40 5.44
N GLN A 15 2.52 -25.92 4.34
CA GLN A 15 2.07 -24.70 3.65
C GLN A 15 0.95 -24.96 2.63
N SER A 16 0.90 -26.15 2.01
CA SER A 16 -0.07 -26.45 0.96
C SER A 16 -1.50 -26.76 1.45
N ASP A 17 -1.69 -27.05 2.76
CA ASP A 17 -3.01 -27.40 3.33
C ASP A 17 -3.78 -26.18 3.87
N THR A 18 -3.10 -25.05 4.12
CA THR A 18 -3.71 -23.83 4.66
C THR A 18 -4.32 -22.97 3.55
N ALA A 19 -3.63 -22.82 2.41
CA ALA A 19 -4.11 -22.04 1.26
C ALA A 19 -5.47 -22.59 0.75
N GLY A 20 -5.64 -23.91 0.70
CA GLY A 20 -6.91 -24.54 0.29
C GLY A 20 -8.10 -24.24 1.21
N LYS A 21 -7.86 -24.00 2.50
CA LYS A 21 -8.91 -23.74 3.52
C LYS A 21 -9.36 -22.29 3.57
N GLU A 22 -8.47 -21.32 3.31
CA GLU A 22 -8.87 -19.90 3.27
C GLU A 22 -9.73 -19.57 2.06
N LEU A 23 -9.41 -20.23 0.95
CA LEU A 23 -10.16 -20.19 -0.29
C LEU A 23 -11.65 -20.57 -0.07
N GLU A 24 -12.00 -21.47 0.85
CA GLU A 24 -13.40 -21.84 1.18
C GLU A 24 -14.21 -20.73 1.87
N LYS A 25 -13.60 -19.65 2.37
CA LYS A 25 -14.34 -18.60 3.11
C LYS A 25 -15.28 -17.75 2.25
N LEU A 26 -15.04 -17.65 0.94
CA LEU A 26 -15.78 -16.74 0.06
C LEU A 26 -16.98 -17.39 -0.62
N VAL A 27 -17.07 -18.73 -0.58
CA VAL A 27 -18.15 -19.51 -1.17
C VAL A 27 -18.72 -20.43 -0.10
N SER A 28 -20.00 -20.25 0.23
CA SER A 28 -20.71 -21.08 1.21
C SER A 28 -22.01 -21.62 0.64
N ASP A 29 -22.61 -22.61 1.33
CA ASP A 29 -23.95 -23.11 1.01
C ASP A 29 -25.04 -22.02 1.03
N HIS A 30 -24.74 -20.88 1.65
CA HIS A 30 -25.64 -19.73 1.78
C HIS A 30 -25.37 -18.60 0.76
N GLY A 31 -24.39 -18.77 -0.15
CA GLY A 31 -24.11 -17.81 -1.23
C GLY A 31 -22.63 -17.53 -1.47
N VAL A 32 -22.37 -16.61 -2.40
CA VAL A 32 -21.03 -16.17 -2.81
C VAL A 32 -20.80 -14.73 -2.38
N THR A 33 -19.64 -14.46 -1.78
CA THR A 33 -19.21 -13.10 -1.42
C THR A 33 -18.16 -12.63 -2.43
N THR A 34 -18.41 -11.49 -3.07
CA THR A 34 -17.44 -10.84 -3.96
C THR A 34 -17.00 -9.51 -3.34
N ILE A 35 -15.69 -9.34 -3.17
CA ILE A 35 -15.09 -8.11 -2.66
C ILE A 35 -14.82 -7.19 -3.86
N ALA A 36 -15.28 -5.94 -3.79
CA ALA A 36 -14.98 -4.97 -4.83
C ALA A 36 -13.53 -4.46 -4.73
N ASP A 37 -12.92 -4.21 -5.88
CA ASP A 37 -11.60 -3.57 -6.04
C ASP A 37 -11.42 -2.32 -5.18
N VAL A 38 -12.44 -1.46 -5.12
CA VAL A 38 -12.45 -0.23 -4.33
C VAL A 38 -12.29 -0.48 -2.83
N VAL A 39 -12.72 -1.63 -2.32
CA VAL A 39 -12.57 -2.00 -0.90
C VAL A 39 -11.14 -2.44 -0.63
N VAL A 40 -10.59 -3.31 -1.49
CA VAL A 40 -9.20 -3.78 -1.36
C VAL A 40 -8.21 -2.62 -1.52
N SER A 41 -8.45 -1.72 -2.48
CA SER A 41 -7.65 -0.50 -2.69
C SER A 41 -7.63 0.39 -1.43
N LYS A 42 -8.76 0.53 -0.72
CA LYS A 42 -8.81 1.28 0.54
C LYS A 42 -8.00 0.61 1.64
N ILE A 43 -8.12 -0.72 1.78
CA ILE A 43 -7.37 -1.48 2.79
C ILE A 43 -5.87 -1.35 2.51
N ALA A 44 -5.45 -1.57 1.27
CA ALA A 44 -4.06 -1.45 0.85
C ALA A 44 -3.52 -0.02 1.04
N GLY A 45 -4.30 1.02 0.72
CA GLY A 45 -3.91 2.41 0.94
C GLY A 45 -3.75 2.78 2.42
N ILE A 46 -4.64 2.30 3.29
CA ILE A 46 -4.52 2.49 4.74
C ILE A 46 -3.29 1.74 5.26
N ALA A 47 -3.16 0.45 4.93
CA ALA A 47 -2.03 -0.38 5.36
C ALA A 47 -0.69 0.19 4.88
N THR A 48 -0.61 0.76 3.68
CA THR A 48 0.62 1.39 3.19
C THR A 48 1.00 2.60 4.05
N ARG A 49 0.03 3.42 4.45
CA ARG A 49 0.26 4.63 5.27
C ARG A 49 0.61 4.35 6.72
N GLU A 50 0.33 3.14 7.20
CA GLU A 50 0.71 2.70 8.55
C GLU A 50 2.20 2.35 8.68
N VAL A 51 2.91 2.23 7.56
CA VAL A 51 4.35 1.91 7.56
C VAL A 51 5.16 3.19 7.70
N ASP A 52 6.01 3.22 8.72
CA ASP A 52 6.95 4.32 8.97
C ASP A 52 7.85 4.58 7.75
N GLY A 53 7.99 5.85 7.36
CA GLY A 53 8.77 6.27 6.19
C GLY A 53 7.96 6.43 4.90
N VAL A 54 6.65 6.15 4.91
CA VAL A 54 5.73 6.57 3.85
C VAL A 54 5.24 7.99 4.13
N HIS A 55 5.65 8.95 3.31
CA HIS A 55 5.19 10.33 3.42
C HIS A 55 3.81 10.53 2.77
N ASP A 56 3.64 10.03 1.54
CA ASP A 56 2.39 10.17 0.78
C ASP A 56 2.22 9.04 -0.25
N LEU A 57 1.00 8.90 -0.78
CA LEU A 57 0.64 7.95 -1.83
C LEU A 57 0.39 8.66 -3.18
N GLY A 58 0.98 8.12 -4.24
CA GLY A 58 0.90 8.63 -5.61
C GLY A 58 1.98 9.66 -5.98
N GLY A 59 2.11 9.94 -7.28
CA GLY A 59 3.10 10.89 -7.81
C GLY A 59 2.64 12.36 -7.80
N GLN A 60 3.54 13.28 -8.16
CA GLN A 60 3.31 14.74 -8.16
C GLN A 60 2.03 15.16 -8.92
N ALA A 61 1.69 14.50 -10.03
CA ALA A 61 0.47 14.78 -10.81
C ALA A 61 -0.82 14.50 -10.01
N ALA A 62 -0.80 13.50 -9.14
CA ALA A 62 -1.92 13.15 -8.28
C ALA A 62 -2.15 14.22 -7.20
N ARG A 63 -1.07 14.85 -6.69
CA ARG A 63 -1.17 16.02 -5.79
C ARG A 63 -1.80 17.23 -6.49
N VAL A 64 -1.50 17.48 -7.77
CA VAL A 64 -2.09 18.62 -8.51
C VAL A 64 -3.59 18.43 -8.75
N VAL A 65 -4.03 17.19 -9.04
CA VAL A 65 -5.47 16.86 -9.12
C VAL A 65 -6.14 16.93 -7.74
N GLY A 66 -5.45 16.50 -6.68
CA GLY A 66 -5.90 16.65 -5.29
C GLY A 66 -6.14 18.11 -4.91
N LYS A 67 -5.17 19.00 -5.17
CA LYS A 67 -5.25 20.44 -4.85
C LYS A 67 -6.35 21.18 -5.63
N LEU A 68 -6.62 20.79 -6.87
CA LEU A 68 -7.75 21.35 -7.63
C LEU A 68 -9.09 20.86 -7.07
N ARG A 69 -9.14 19.64 -6.51
CA ARG A 69 -10.35 18.99 -6.01
C ARG A 69 -10.63 19.27 -4.53
N GLU A 70 -9.68 19.79 -3.75
CA GLU A 70 -9.89 20.35 -2.40
C GLU A 70 -10.86 21.54 -2.38
N THR A 71 -11.08 22.18 -3.53
CA THR A 71 -12.13 23.20 -3.70
C THR A 71 -13.55 22.60 -3.84
N LEU A 72 -13.67 21.28 -3.99
CA LEU A 72 -14.94 20.55 -3.96
C LEU A 72 -15.06 19.78 -2.62
N PRO A 73 -16.01 20.15 -1.75
CA PRO A 73 -16.23 19.42 -0.50
C PRO A 73 -16.79 18.03 -0.80
N GLY A 74 -16.04 16.96 -0.48
CA GLY A 74 -16.60 15.60 -0.42
C GLY A 74 -15.75 14.42 -0.93
N SER A 75 -14.48 14.59 -1.31
CA SER A 75 -13.65 13.44 -1.72
C SER A 75 -12.27 13.43 -1.07
N THR A 76 -12.17 12.82 0.11
CA THR A 76 -10.89 12.39 0.68
C THR A 76 -10.38 11.21 -0.14
N SER A 77 -9.40 11.45 -1.02
CA SER A 77 -8.83 10.42 -1.89
C SER A 77 -7.88 9.50 -1.12
N LEU A 78 -8.44 8.63 -0.27
CA LEU A 78 -7.70 7.57 0.44
C LEU A 78 -7.15 6.46 -0.49
N THR A 79 -7.55 6.45 -1.77
CA THR A 79 -7.16 5.46 -2.78
C THR A 79 -6.20 6.00 -3.84
N GLN A 80 -5.74 7.25 -3.70
CA GLN A 80 -4.86 7.84 -4.69
C GLN A 80 -3.49 7.17 -4.64
N GLY A 81 -2.99 6.72 -5.79
CA GLY A 81 -1.72 5.99 -5.86
C GLY A 81 -1.80 4.50 -5.58
N VAL A 82 -2.99 3.93 -5.37
CA VAL A 82 -3.15 2.47 -5.18
C VAL A 82 -4.13 1.93 -6.22
N SER A 83 -3.64 1.10 -7.14
CA SER A 83 -4.45 0.35 -8.09
C SER A 83 -4.52 -1.11 -7.65
N VAL A 84 -5.69 -1.71 -7.76
CA VAL A 84 -5.89 -3.11 -7.39
C VAL A 84 -6.70 -3.79 -8.46
N GLU A 85 -6.28 -4.99 -8.83
CA GLU A 85 -7.04 -5.89 -9.65
C GLU A 85 -7.44 -7.10 -8.81
N VAL A 86 -8.75 -7.38 -8.75
CA VAL A 86 -9.32 -8.45 -7.93
C VAL A 86 -9.92 -9.49 -8.86
N GLY A 87 -9.45 -10.73 -8.73
CA GLY A 87 -10.07 -11.91 -9.32
C GLY A 87 -11.10 -12.54 -8.37
N GLU A 88 -11.51 -13.78 -8.66
CA GLU A 88 -12.49 -14.48 -7.82
C GLU A 88 -11.94 -14.80 -6.42
N ARG A 89 -10.62 -15.01 -6.32
CA ARG A 89 -9.95 -15.44 -5.08
C ARG A 89 -8.60 -14.77 -4.84
N GLN A 90 -8.12 -14.03 -5.83
CA GLN A 90 -6.77 -13.51 -5.87
C GLN A 90 -6.81 -11.99 -6.02
N ALA A 91 -5.80 -11.30 -5.49
CA ALA A 91 -5.64 -9.87 -5.64
C ALA A 91 -4.19 -9.52 -6.03
N ALA A 92 -4.06 -8.61 -7.01
CA ALA A 92 -2.80 -7.97 -7.36
C ALA A 92 -2.88 -6.49 -6.99
N VAL A 93 -1.84 -5.96 -6.36
CA VAL A 93 -1.81 -4.59 -5.82
C VAL A 93 -0.62 -3.82 -6.39
N ASP A 94 -0.90 -2.67 -7.00
CA ASP A 94 0.11 -1.71 -7.45
C ASP A 94 0.04 -0.44 -6.61
N ILE A 95 1.18 -0.04 -6.03
CA ILE A 95 1.28 1.04 -5.06
C ILE A 95 2.33 2.04 -5.52
N GLY A 96 1.94 3.29 -5.65
CA GLY A 96 2.83 4.44 -5.85
C GLY A 96 3.04 5.17 -4.53
N ILE A 97 4.29 5.41 -4.13
CA ILE A 97 4.62 6.12 -2.88
C ILE A 97 5.58 7.28 -3.08
N VAL A 98 5.56 8.21 -2.14
CA VAL A 98 6.66 9.13 -1.85
C VAL A 98 7.26 8.75 -0.51
N ALA A 99 8.55 8.45 -0.50
CA ALA A 99 9.27 8.01 0.70
C ALA A 99 9.84 9.21 1.47
N GLU A 100 10.02 9.08 2.78
CA GLU A 100 10.77 10.06 3.57
C GLU A 100 12.27 9.95 3.34
N TYR A 101 12.96 11.09 3.33
CA TYR A 101 14.42 11.11 3.28
C TYR A 101 15.03 10.42 4.50
N GLY A 102 16.09 9.64 4.28
CA GLY A 102 16.83 8.94 5.33
C GLY A 102 16.34 7.52 5.61
N VAL A 103 15.28 7.06 4.94
CA VAL A 103 14.80 5.67 5.03
C VAL A 103 15.42 4.80 3.93
N ALA A 104 15.78 3.57 4.28
CA ALA A 104 16.22 2.57 3.31
C ALA A 104 15.03 2.10 2.46
N ILE A 105 15.01 2.48 1.18
CA ILE A 105 13.86 2.21 0.28
C ILE A 105 13.54 0.72 0.15
N HIS A 106 14.55 -0.16 0.17
CA HIS A 106 14.34 -1.60 0.07
C HIS A 106 13.63 -2.17 1.31
N ASP A 107 14.06 -1.76 2.50
CA ASP A 107 13.42 -2.14 3.77
C ASP A 107 12.00 -1.57 3.87
N LEU A 108 11.82 -0.31 3.46
CA LEU A 108 10.50 0.33 3.39
C LEU A 108 9.56 -0.45 2.47
N ALA A 109 10.00 -0.79 1.26
CA ALA A 109 9.20 -1.55 0.31
C ALA A 109 8.86 -2.95 0.84
N GLU A 110 9.78 -3.60 1.54
CA GLU A 110 9.50 -4.89 2.19
C GLU A 110 8.48 -4.76 3.32
N GLY A 111 8.61 -3.73 4.16
CA GLY A 111 7.63 -3.41 5.21
C GLY A 111 6.23 -3.17 4.65
N ILE A 112 6.12 -2.38 3.58
CA ILE A 112 4.86 -2.13 2.88
C ILE A 112 4.26 -3.42 2.33
N ARG A 113 5.05 -4.24 1.63
CA ARG A 113 4.56 -5.52 1.08
C ARG A 113 3.98 -6.41 2.18
N ASN A 114 4.73 -6.60 3.26
CA ASN A 114 4.32 -7.45 4.36
C ASN A 114 3.04 -6.93 5.03
N ASN A 115 2.93 -5.60 5.25
CA ASN A 115 1.75 -5.03 5.88
C ASN A 115 0.51 -5.11 4.99
N VAL A 116 0.65 -4.80 3.69
CA VAL A 116 -0.45 -4.85 2.72
C VAL A 116 -0.96 -6.28 2.52
N ILE A 117 -0.05 -7.25 2.33
CA ILE A 117 -0.42 -8.68 2.22
C ILE A 117 -1.20 -9.10 3.46
N SER A 118 -0.64 -8.85 4.64
CA SER A 118 -1.28 -9.23 5.90
C SER A 118 -2.66 -8.58 6.07
N ALA A 119 -2.80 -7.29 5.77
CA ALA A 119 -4.06 -6.59 5.92
C ALA A 119 -5.14 -7.11 4.94
N VAL A 120 -4.79 -7.27 3.66
CA VAL A 120 -5.73 -7.70 2.63
C VAL A 120 -6.18 -9.14 2.86
N GLU A 121 -5.25 -10.06 3.10
CA GLU A 121 -5.57 -11.48 3.32
C GLU A 121 -6.44 -11.66 4.58
N ASN A 122 -6.05 -11.05 5.70
CA ASN A 122 -6.78 -11.20 6.96
C ASN A 122 -8.18 -10.56 6.93
N MET A 123 -8.36 -9.44 6.23
CA MET A 123 -9.64 -8.72 6.20
C MET A 123 -10.59 -9.25 5.12
N THR A 124 -10.06 -9.73 3.99
CA THR A 124 -10.88 -10.06 2.81
C THR A 124 -10.93 -11.56 2.52
N GLY A 125 -9.95 -12.34 3.00
CA GLY A 125 -9.82 -13.76 2.65
C GLY A 125 -9.40 -14.02 1.20
N LEU A 126 -8.98 -12.98 0.47
CA LEU A 126 -8.33 -13.12 -0.84
C LEU A 126 -6.86 -13.47 -0.66
N GLU A 127 -6.29 -14.23 -1.59
CA GLU A 127 -4.85 -14.50 -1.68
C GLU A 127 -4.15 -13.36 -2.44
N VAL A 128 -3.12 -12.76 -1.87
CA VAL A 128 -2.39 -11.67 -2.56
C VAL A 128 -1.27 -12.28 -3.40
N THR A 129 -1.39 -12.21 -4.73
CA THR A 129 -0.42 -12.83 -5.65
C THR A 129 0.84 -11.99 -5.77
N GLU A 130 0.69 -10.67 -5.81
CA GLU A 130 1.80 -9.73 -5.93
C GLU A 130 1.46 -8.35 -5.37
N VAL A 131 2.50 -7.68 -4.86
CA VAL A 131 2.44 -6.28 -4.45
C VAL A 131 3.62 -5.54 -5.07
N ASN A 132 3.31 -4.73 -6.09
CA ASN A 132 4.27 -3.92 -6.82
C ASN A 132 4.32 -2.52 -6.23
N ILE A 133 5.53 -2.03 -5.96
CA ILE A 133 5.74 -0.72 -5.33
C ILE A 133 6.60 0.14 -6.24
N THR A 134 6.07 1.29 -6.63
CA THR A 134 6.76 2.33 -7.40
C THR A 134 7.03 3.52 -6.48
N VAL A 135 8.31 3.86 -6.30
CA VAL A 135 8.70 5.06 -5.55
C VAL A 135 8.81 6.22 -6.55
N HIS A 136 7.92 7.20 -6.43
CA HIS A 136 7.87 8.34 -7.35
C HIS A 136 8.81 9.47 -6.93
N ASP A 137 9.03 9.65 -5.63
CA ASP A 137 9.73 10.81 -5.09
C ASP A 137 10.26 10.52 -3.66
N VAL A 138 11.14 11.38 -3.18
CA VAL A 138 11.62 11.40 -1.79
C VAL A 138 11.35 12.78 -1.19
N HIS A 139 10.64 12.81 -0.06
CA HIS A 139 10.32 14.05 0.64
C HIS A 139 11.46 14.48 1.57
N PHE A 140 11.83 15.76 1.47
CA PHE A 140 12.81 16.42 2.34
C PHE A 140 12.07 17.43 3.21
N ALA A 141 12.31 17.39 4.52
CA ALA A 141 11.64 18.29 5.48
C ALA A 141 11.91 19.79 5.21
N GLU A 142 12.97 20.14 4.47
CA GLU A 142 13.30 21.53 4.12
C GLU A 142 12.37 22.14 3.04
N ASP A 143 11.53 21.34 2.37
CA ASP A 143 10.58 21.83 1.35
C ASP A 143 9.33 22.51 1.94
N GLU A 144 9.07 22.39 3.25
CA GLU A 144 7.92 23.03 3.91
C GLU A 144 8.18 24.51 4.29
N ASP A 145 9.44 24.93 4.43
CA ASP A 145 9.81 26.31 4.83
C ASP A 145 9.92 27.28 3.63
N GLY A 146 9.86 26.79 2.38
CA GLY A 146 10.02 27.60 1.17
C GLY A 146 8.78 28.37 0.69
N ALA A 147 7.60 28.10 1.24
CA ALA A 147 6.34 28.68 0.74
C ALA A 147 5.94 30.02 1.38
N ALA A 148 6.69 30.52 2.37
CA ALA A 148 6.32 31.73 3.14
C ALA A 148 7.08 33.02 2.76
N ILE A 149 7.86 33.05 1.67
CA ILE A 149 8.68 34.21 1.31
C ILE A 149 8.23 35.00 0.06
N THR A 150 6.93 35.14 -0.21
CA THR A 150 6.46 36.18 -1.15
C THR A 150 5.12 36.78 -0.72
N ALA A 151 5.07 37.46 0.42
CA ALA A 151 3.91 38.28 0.80
C ALA A 151 4.30 39.50 1.65
N ASP A 152 5.32 40.28 1.23
CA ASP A 152 5.50 41.63 1.82
C ASP A 152 6.19 42.63 0.87
N ALA A 153 5.73 42.72 -0.38
CA ALA A 153 6.10 43.82 -1.27
C ALA A 153 4.92 44.78 -1.44
N GLN A 154 4.61 45.56 -0.40
CA GLN A 154 3.82 46.78 -0.58
C GLN A 154 4.77 47.92 -1.00
N PRO A 155 4.63 48.52 -2.19
CA PRO A 155 5.38 49.74 -2.49
C PRO A 155 4.74 50.91 -1.74
N ARG A 156 5.39 51.35 -0.65
CA ARG A 156 5.16 52.68 -0.07
C ARG A 156 6.15 53.66 -0.69
N VAL A 157 5.68 54.58 -1.55
CA VAL A 157 6.15 55.97 -1.76
C VAL A 157 5.16 56.64 -2.74
N GLN A 158 4.25 57.47 -2.24
CA GLN A 158 4.29 58.93 -2.09
C GLN A 158 4.01 59.70 -3.39
#